data_AF-A0AAW5YBS9-F1
#
_entry.id   AF-A0AAW5YBS9-F1
#
_cell.length_a   1.000
_cell.length_b   1.000
_cell.length_c   1.000
_cell.angle_alpha   90.00
_cell.angle_beta   90.00
_cell.angle_gamma   90.00
#
_symmetry.space_group_name_H-M   'P 1'
#
loop_
_entity.id
_entity.type
_entity.pdbx_description
1 polymer ?
#
loop_
_entity_poly.entity_id
_entity_poly.type
_entity_poly.pdbx_seq_one_letter_code
_entity_poly.pdbx_strand_id
1 'polypeptide(L)'
;MELIRWALELGESVHGNTYEELLPLLDYYYDRDHLKAYCIANLLLNMDVSDEHQQRIELRRCIAAYYAGLYKVAKKHAKDLLLKYPDVDLYKNNLRLMEAYLNKEYDYCLFICPKTYGSFIDVARALKWRLEQEGNTAIISETILENVGNTIVFGAHTYAHSPHLLPKNAIIYNLEQLYEGSPYAHPLYLMLLKDKEIWDYSKQNIEWLKQRGVGKEIKHVGMNYAPTLEIKKDAFDEELIEDIDILFIGALNPRRQAILDQLKVVAPNLNIVFKNNAWGIVRNELIARSKIILNIHFYLSGILETPRVSYAVANKKFIISENSNPEDEIDWPGIVFTPYEKIIENVMKYIELSEERKRLAEKAYNHFKANESLGTLSMRDETK
;
A
#
# COMPACT_ATOMS: atom_id res chain seq x y z
N MET A 1 2.87 8.98 -23.71
CA MET A 1 2.82 7.73 -24.50
C MET A 1 2.65 8.03 -25.98
N GLU A 2 2.05 9.16 -26.33
CA GLU A 2 1.84 9.64 -27.72
C GLU A 2 2.98 9.43 -28.71
N LEU A 3 4.22 9.86 -28.44
CA LEU A 3 5.32 9.65 -29.39
C LEU A 3 5.63 8.17 -29.64
N ILE A 4 5.46 7.30 -28.62
CA ILE A 4 5.63 5.86 -28.78
C ILE A 4 4.49 5.29 -29.64
N ARG A 5 3.24 5.73 -29.41
CA ARG A 5 2.08 5.32 -30.23
C ARG A 5 2.27 5.74 -31.68
N TRP A 6 2.68 6.99 -31.90
CA TRP A 6 2.90 7.52 -33.24
C TRP A 6 3.98 6.75 -34.02
N ALA A 7 5.10 6.39 -33.37
CA ALA A 7 6.11 5.56 -34.04
C ALA A 7 5.61 4.14 -34.34
N LEU A 8 4.77 3.56 -33.48
CA LEU A 8 4.12 2.28 -33.79
C LEU A 8 3.19 2.40 -35.00
N GLU A 9 2.40 3.47 -35.09
CA GLU A 9 1.51 3.77 -36.23
C GLU A 9 2.29 3.97 -37.54
N LEU A 10 3.45 4.65 -37.50
CA LEU A 10 4.34 4.76 -38.66
C LEU A 10 4.84 3.38 -39.11
N GLY A 11 5.20 2.53 -38.15
CA GLY A 11 5.64 1.16 -38.37
C GLY A 11 4.59 0.26 -39.02
N GLU A 12 3.29 0.53 -38.83
CA GLU A 12 2.20 -0.27 -39.42
C GLU A 12 2.23 -0.25 -40.96
N SER A 13 2.83 0.78 -41.56
CA SER A 13 3.04 0.85 -43.01
C SER A 13 4.08 -0.16 -43.53
N VAL A 14 4.85 -0.79 -42.63
CA VAL A 14 5.82 -1.85 -42.89
C VAL A 14 5.25 -3.18 -42.42
N HIS A 15 5.36 -4.22 -43.25
CA HIS A 15 4.79 -5.54 -42.93
C HIS A 15 5.36 -6.11 -41.62
N GLY A 16 4.55 -6.10 -40.56
CA GLY A 16 4.92 -6.63 -39.25
C GLY A 16 5.62 -5.64 -38.30
N ASN A 17 5.64 -4.34 -38.63
CA ASN A 17 6.46 -3.30 -37.98
C ASN A 17 7.97 -3.55 -38.10
N THR A 18 8.76 -2.49 -37.95
CA THR A 18 10.23 -2.55 -38.08
C THR A 18 10.90 -1.91 -36.87
N TYR A 19 12.00 -2.47 -36.39
CA TYR A 19 12.66 -1.97 -35.17
C TYR A 19 13.34 -0.61 -35.39
N GLU A 20 13.63 -0.28 -36.64
CA GLU A 20 14.28 0.93 -37.12
C GLU A 20 13.46 2.19 -36.81
N GLU A 21 12.13 2.10 -36.71
CA GLU A 21 11.26 3.21 -36.30
C GLU A 21 11.26 3.41 -34.77
N LEU A 22 11.50 2.33 -34.01
CA LEU A 22 11.50 2.36 -32.54
C LEU A 22 12.89 2.63 -31.94
N LEU A 23 13.97 2.29 -32.65
CA LEU A 23 15.34 2.48 -32.16
C LEU A 23 15.67 3.97 -31.91
N PRO A 24 15.30 4.93 -32.79
CA PRO A 24 15.47 6.36 -32.50
C PRO A 24 14.69 6.82 -31.28
N LEU A 25 13.52 6.21 -30.98
CA LEU A 25 12.78 6.52 -29.76
C LEU A 25 13.49 6.03 -28.50
N LEU A 26 14.14 4.86 -28.55
CA LEU A 26 14.98 4.42 -27.43
C LEU A 26 16.08 5.46 -27.16
N ASP A 27 16.75 5.92 -28.21
CA ASP A 27 17.79 6.96 -28.10
C ASP A 27 17.24 8.29 -27.58
N TYR A 28 16.07 8.68 -28.07
CA TYR A 28 15.39 9.89 -27.63
C TYR A 28 15.04 9.84 -26.13
N TYR A 29 14.46 8.74 -25.65
CA TYR A 29 14.04 8.64 -24.26
C TYR A 29 15.15 8.25 -23.30
N TYR A 30 16.28 7.71 -23.79
CA TYR A 30 17.33 7.15 -22.94
C TYR A 30 17.81 8.10 -21.84
N ASP A 31 17.98 9.39 -22.17
CA ASP A 31 18.42 10.44 -21.23
C ASP A 31 17.29 11.40 -20.82
N ARG A 32 16.03 11.10 -21.18
CA ARG A 32 14.87 11.98 -20.95
C ARG A 32 13.80 11.37 -20.07
N ASP A 33 13.52 10.08 -20.28
CA ASP A 33 12.50 9.32 -19.55
C ASP A 33 12.90 7.85 -19.52
N HIS A 34 13.58 7.47 -18.44
CA HIS A 34 14.13 6.12 -18.31
C HIS A 34 13.04 5.04 -18.24
N LEU A 35 11.83 5.34 -17.80
CA LEU A 35 10.74 4.37 -17.80
C LEU A 35 10.26 4.09 -19.23
N LYS A 36 10.07 5.15 -20.03
CA LYS A 36 9.76 5.00 -21.47
C LYS A 36 10.88 4.29 -22.22
N ALA A 37 12.13 4.67 -21.98
CA ALA A 37 13.28 3.99 -22.56
C ALA A 37 13.32 2.50 -22.20
N TYR A 38 13.04 2.15 -20.94
CA TYR A 38 12.93 0.76 -20.50
C TYR A 38 11.82 0.00 -21.24
N CYS A 39 10.64 0.58 -21.39
CA CYS A 39 9.53 -0.04 -22.13
C CYS A 39 9.89 -0.27 -23.61
N ILE A 40 10.43 0.75 -24.28
CA ILE A 40 10.84 0.66 -25.68
C ILE A 40 11.94 -0.38 -25.87
N ALA A 41 12.94 -0.41 -24.98
CA ALA A 41 14.01 -1.41 -25.05
C ALA A 41 13.47 -2.84 -24.91
N ASN A 42 12.44 -3.08 -24.08
CA ASN A 42 11.81 -4.40 -24.02
C ASN A 42 11.02 -4.74 -25.29
N LEU A 43 10.35 -3.77 -25.92
CA LEU A 43 9.69 -4.00 -27.21
C LEU A 43 10.73 -4.40 -28.28
N LEU A 44 11.81 -3.62 -28.40
CA LEU A 44 12.89 -3.87 -29.35
C LEU A 44 13.54 -5.25 -29.17
N LEU A 45 13.74 -5.73 -27.94
CA LEU A 45 14.32 -7.05 -27.68
C LEU A 45 13.39 -8.24 -28.02
N ASN A 46 12.12 -7.98 -28.34
CA ASN A 46 11.20 -8.98 -28.87
C ASN A 46 11.05 -8.89 -30.40
N MET A 47 11.80 -8.01 -31.07
CA MET A 47 11.83 -7.87 -32.54
C MET A 47 13.11 -8.49 -33.10
N ASP A 48 13.12 -8.74 -34.42
CA ASP A 48 14.28 -9.27 -35.14
C ASP A 48 15.35 -8.18 -35.35
N VAL A 49 16.05 -7.81 -34.27
CA VAL A 49 17.15 -6.83 -34.27
C VAL A 49 18.49 -7.49 -34.60
N SER A 50 19.43 -6.73 -35.18
CA SER A 50 20.80 -7.23 -35.42
C SER A 50 21.55 -7.46 -34.10
N ASP A 51 22.54 -8.35 -34.10
CA ASP A 51 23.36 -8.66 -32.90
C ASP A 51 24.05 -7.41 -32.31
N GLU A 52 24.50 -6.50 -33.17
CA GLU A 52 25.10 -5.22 -32.75
C GLU A 52 24.09 -4.36 -31.98
N HIS A 53 22.87 -4.24 -32.50
CA HIS A 53 21.81 -3.50 -31.84
C HIS A 53 21.32 -4.21 -30.57
N GLN A 54 21.23 -5.54 -30.59
CA GLN A 54 20.79 -6.36 -29.46
C GLN A 54 21.58 -6.02 -28.19
N GLN A 55 22.92 -6.07 -28.25
CA GLN A 55 23.78 -5.82 -27.10
C GLN A 55 23.61 -4.38 -26.57
N ARG A 56 23.52 -3.39 -27.46
CA ARG A 56 23.27 -1.99 -27.11
C ARG A 56 21.90 -1.82 -26.44
N ILE A 57 20.86 -2.45 -26.95
CA ILE A 57 19.50 -2.38 -26.40
C ILE A 57 19.44 -3.07 -25.03
N GLU A 58 20.07 -4.24 -24.86
CA GLU A 58 20.13 -4.95 -23.56
C GLU A 58 20.80 -4.09 -22.47
N LEU A 59 21.93 -3.45 -22.80
CA LEU A 59 22.62 -2.53 -21.88
C LEU A 59 21.74 -1.33 -21.54
N ARG A 60 21.13 -0.69 -22.55
CA ARG A 60 20.24 0.45 -22.34
C ARG A 60 19.01 0.08 -21.51
N ARG A 61 18.41 -1.10 -21.73
CA ARG A 61 17.33 -1.64 -20.89
C ARG A 61 17.76 -1.75 -19.44
N CYS A 62 18.95 -2.30 -19.20
CA CYS A 62 19.49 -2.49 -17.85
C CYS A 62 19.67 -1.13 -17.12
N ILE A 63 20.33 -0.17 -17.79
CA ILE A 63 20.59 1.16 -17.24
C ILE A 63 19.29 1.96 -17.06
N ALA A 64 18.39 1.92 -18.04
CA ALA A 64 17.09 2.57 -17.98
C ALA A 64 16.25 2.01 -16.81
N ALA A 65 16.26 0.69 -16.57
CA ALA A 65 15.61 0.09 -15.41
C ALA A 65 16.15 0.67 -14.09
N TYR A 66 17.47 0.84 -13.97
CA TYR A 66 18.10 1.39 -12.77
C TYR A 66 17.67 2.82 -12.50
N TYR A 67 17.80 3.71 -13.49
CA TYR A 67 17.44 5.11 -13.33
C TYR A 67 15.92 5.36 -13.28
N ALA A 68 15.10 4.42 -13.76
CA ALA A 68 13.65 4.40 -13.53
C ALA A 68 13.26 3.93 -12.11
N GLY A 69 14.23 3.57 -11.26
CA GLY A 69 13.98 3.09 -9.90
C GLY A 69 13.60 1.60 -9.80
N LEU A 70 13.66 0.85 -10.90
CA LEU A 70 13.35 -0.58 -10.96
C LEU A 70 14.57 -1.43 -10.55
N TYR A 71 15.18 -1.15 -9.39
CA TYR A 71 16.51 -1.65 -9.01
C TYR A 71 16.64 -3.19 -9.03
N LYS A 72 15.63 -3.93 -8.55
CA LYS A 72 15.65 -5.41 -8.59
C LYS A 72 15.64 -5.94 -10.03
N VAL A 73 14.90 -5.28 -10.93
CA VAL A 73 14.83 -5.60 -12.35
C VAL A 73 16.15 -5.26 -13.04
N ALA A 74 16.72 -4.09 -12.75
CA ALA A 74 18.03 -3.68 -13.23
C ALA A 74 19.12 -4.68 -12.81
N LYS A 75 19.15 -5.08 -11.54
CA LYS A 75 20.08 -6.11 -11.04
C LYS A 75 19.93 -7.44 -11.77
N LYS A 76 18.70 -7.86 -12.06
CA LYS A 76 18.45 -9.09 -12.84
C LYS A 76 19.05 -8.95 -14.25
N HIS A 77 18.72 -7.88 -14.96
CA HIS A 77 19.26 -7.63 -16.31
C HIS A 77 20.78 -7.52 -16.32
N ALA A 78 21.38 -6.91 -15.30
CA ALA A 78 22.84 -6.82 -15.16
C ALA A 78 23.49 -8.20 -14.96
N LYS A 79 22.86 -9.10 -14.19
CA LYS A 79 23.33 -10.48 -14.03
C LYS A 79 23.22 -11.26 -15.34
N ASP A 80 22.11 -11.13 -16.05
CA ASP A 80 21.89 -11.81 -17.33
C ASP A 80 22.92 -11.36 -18.38
N LEU A 81 23.19 -10.05 -18.46
CA LEU A 81 24.24 -9.48 -19.32
C LEU A 81 25.63 -10.02 -18.97
N LEU A 82 25.98 -10.06 -17.69
CA LEU A 82 27.27 -10.56 -17.25
C LEU A 82 27.43 -12.07 -17.50
N LEU A 83 26.34 -12.84 -17.39
CA LEU A 83 26.35 -14.27 -17.70
C LEU A 83 26.62 -14.51 -19.20
N LYS A 84 26.04 -13.68 -20.07
CA LYS A 84 26.20 -13.78 -21.53
C LYS A 84 27.56 -13.26 -22.00
N TYR A 85 28.10 -12.24 -21.32
CA TYR A 85 29.35 -11.56 -21.69
C TYR A 85 30.27 -11.40 -20.47
N PRO A 86 30.86 -12.50 -19.96
CA PRO A 86 31.60 -12.52 -18.69
C PRO A 86 32.87 -11.68 -18.72
N ASP A 87 33.45 -11.43 -19.90
CA ASP A 87 34.71 -10.71 -20.05
C ASP A 87 34.55 -9.20 -20.22
N VAL A 88 33.32 -8.69 -20.30
CA VAL A 88 33.06 -7.25 -20.49
C VAL A 88 33.06 -6.52 -19.15
N ASP A 89 34.13 -5.76 -18.88
CA ASP A 89 34.31 -5.05 -17.61
C ASP A 89 33.21 -4.02 -17.31
N LEU A 90 32.61 -3.42 -18.34
CA LEU A 90 31.47 -2.53 -18.17
C LEU A 90 30.30 -3.23 -17.44
N TYR A 91 30.02 -4.50 -17.76
CA TYR A 91 28.91 -5.23 -17.15
C TYR A 91 29.21 -5.66 -15.72
N LYS A 92 30.47 -6.04 -15.44
CA LYS A 92 30.94 -6.28 -14.07
C LYS A 92 30.77 -5.04 -13.20
N ASN A 93 31.22 -3.89 -13.70
CA ASN A 93 31.12 -2.62 -13.00
C ASN A 93 29.68 -2.19 -12.77
N ASN A 94 28.81 -2.33 -13.78
CA ASN A 94 27.38 -2.03 -13.65
C ASN A 94 26.71 -2.88 -12.58
N LEU A 95 26.90 -4.21 -12.59
CA LEU A 95 26.33 -5.08 -11.57
C LEU A 95 26.83 -4.70 -10.18
N ARG A 96 28.14 -4.46 -10.02
CA ARG A 96 28.74 -4.04 -8.75
C ARG A 96 28.11 -2.75 -8.21
N LEU A 97 27.89 -1.74 -9.04
CA LEU A 97 27.26 -0.49 -8.62
C LEU A 97 25.81 -0.69 -8.19
N MET A 98 25.04 -1.50 -8.93
CA MET A 98 23.66 -1.84 -8.57
C MET A 98 23.58 -2.61 -7.24
N GLU A 99 24.52 -3.53 -7.01
CA GLU A 99 24.62 -4.27 -5.75
C GLU A 99 25.02 -3.40 -4.57
N ALA A 100 25.96 -2.46 -4.77
CA ALA A 100 26.33 -1.50 -3.75
C ALA A 100 25.13 -0.63 -3.32
N TYR A 101 24.32 -0.16 -4.28
CA TYR A 101 23.11 0.61 -3.98
C TYR A 101 22.08 -0.20 -3.18
N LEU A 102 21.85 -1.47 -3.58
CA LEU A 102 20.89 -2.35 -2.92
C LEU A 102 21.34 -2.83 -1.53
N ASN A 103 22.64 -2.77 -1.24
CA ASN A 103 23.23 -3.11 0.06
C ASN A 103 23.39 -1.90 0.99
N LYS A 104 22.71 -0.79 0.71
CA LYS A 104 22.69 0.37 1.60
C LYS A 104 22.17 -0.02 2.98
N GLU A 105 22.79 0.52 4.02
CA GLU A 105 22.32 0.36 5.40
C GLU A 105 21.10 1.23 5.67
N TYR A 106 20.14 0.69 6.42
CA TYR A 106 18.94 1.39 6.87
C TYR A 106 18.73 1.19 8.37
N ASP A 107 18.27 2.22 9.06
CA ASP A 107 17.88 2.13 10.47
C ASP A 107 16.67 1.19 10.63
N TYR A 108 15.73 1.23 9.68
CA TYR A 108 14.52 0.39 9.67
C TYR A 108 14.26 -0.29 8.32
N CYS A 109 13.98 -1.59 8.37
CA CYS A 109 13.33 -2.35 7.30
C CYS A 109 11.86 -2.61 7.68
N LEU A 110 10.93 -2.08 6.89
CA LEU A 110 9.52 -2.40 6.96
C LEU A 110 9.28 -3.59 6.03
N PHE A 111 9.46 -4.79 6.60
CA PHE A 111 9.26 -6.04 5.89
C PHE A 111 7.78 -6.38 5.81
N ILE A 112 7.24 -6.48 4.60
CA ILE A 112 5.87 -6.93 4.36
C ILE A 112 5.92 -8.38 3.93
N CYS A 113 5.23 -9.24 4.67
CA CYS A 113 5.18 -10.67 4.37
C CYS A 113 4.61 -10.90 2.94
N PRO A 114 5.18 -11.83 2.16
CA PRO A 114 4.69 -12.12 0.82
C PRO A 114 3.19 -12.40 0.78
N LYS A 115 2.53 -11.99 -0.31
CA LYS A 115 1.06 -12.08 -0.51
C LYS A 115 0.21 -11.17 0.39
N THR A 116 0.81 -10.40 1.29
CA THR A 116 0.10 -9.43 2.14
C THR A 116 0.33 -7.98 1.74
N TYR A 117 1.16 -7.73 0.71
CA TYR A 117 1.58 -6.39 0.28
C TYR A 117 0.42 -5.41 0.11
N GLY A 118 -0.60 -5.79 -0.67
CA GLY A 118 -1.75 -4.93 -0.95
C GLY A 118 -2.51 -4.51 0.31
N SER A 119 -2.52 -5.35 1.35
CA SER A 119 -3.24 -5.10 2.60
C SER A 119 -2.52 -4.11 3.52
N PHE A 120 -1.19 -4.05 3.46
CA PHE A 120 -0.38 -3.34 4.47
C PHE A 120 0.49 -2.22 3.91
N ILE A 121 0.63 -2.11 2.58
CA ILE A 121 1.56 -1.15 1.98
C ILE A 121 1.27 0.30 2.34
N ASP A 122 0.02 0.71 2.48
CA ASP A 122 -0.29 2.10 2.80
C ASP A 122 0.11 2.46 4.24
N VAL A 123 -0.14 1.55 5.19
CA VAL A 123 0.32 1.70 6.58
C VAL A 123 1.85 1.71 6.63
N ALA A 124 2.51 0.81 5.88
CA ALA A 124 3.96 0.78 5.81
C ALA A 124 4.54 2.07 5.19
N ARG A 125 3.90 2.63 4.16
CA ARG A 125 4.32 3.92 3.55
C ARG A 125 4.14 5.09 4.49
N ALA A 126 3.05 5.12 5.25
CA ALA A 126 2.82 6.16 6.25
C ALA A 126 3.85 6.06 7.39
N LEU A 127 4.08 4.85 7.91
CA LEU A 127 5.09 4.61 8.94
C LEU A 127 6.50 4.94 8.45
N LYS A 128 6.87 4.52 7.24
CA LYS A 128 8.16 4.87 6.62
C LYS A 128 8.36 6.38 6.60
N TRP A 129 7.37 7.11 6.08
CA TRP A 129 7.43 8.56 5.99
C TRP A 129 7.62 9.20 7.36
N ARG A 130 6.91 8.70 8.38
CA ARG A 130 7.05 9.17 9.76
C ARG A 130 8.44 8.90 10.34
N LEU A 131 8.97 7.69 10.19
CA LEU A 131 10.32 7.35 10.64
C LEU A 131 11.38 8.26 10.00
N GLU A 132 11.18 8.64 8.74
CA GLU A 132 12.04 9.60 8.03
C GLU A 132 11.89 11.04 8.54
N GLN A 133 10.70 11.46 8.95
CA GLN A 133 10.52 12.75 9.64
C GLN A 133 11.22 12.77 11.01
N GLU A 134 11.33 11.62 11.67
CA GLU A 134 12.05 11.45 12.93
C GLU A 134 13.58 11.31 12.73
N GLY A 135 14.08 11.48 11.50
CA GLY A 135 15.52 11.48 11.17
C GLY A 135 16.12 10.11 10.88
N ASN A 136 15.30 9.05 10.79
CA ASN A 136 15.76 7.70 10.50
C ASN A 136 15.76 7.40 9.00
N THR A 137 16.63 6.52 8.56
CA THR A 137 16.60 5.91 7.24
C THR A 137 15.71 4.66 7.25
N ALA A 138 14.76 4.58 6.31
CA ALA A 138 13.83 3.45 6.26
C ALA A 138 13.62 2.93 4.84
N ILE A 139 13.37 1.63 4.72
CA ILE A 139 13.05 0.97 3.44
C ILE A 139 11.88 -0.01 3.62
N ILE A 140 11.01 -0.10 2.61
CA ILE A 140 9.95 -1.11 2.56
C ILE A 140 10.42 -2.25 1.66
N SER A 141 10.23 -3.49 2.09
CA SER A 141 10.72 -4.66 1.37
C SER A 141 9.81 -5.87 1.53
N GLU A 142 9.71 -6.71 0.49
CA GLU A 142 9.13 -8.06 0.55
C GLU A 142 10.19 -9.15 0.74
N THR A 143 11.44 -8.74 0.95
CA THR A 143 12.58 -9.61 1.26
C THR A 143 13.24 -9.13 2.55
N ILE A 144 13.55 -10.05 3.45
CA ILE A 144 14.28 -9.73 4.68
C ILE A 144 15.68 -9.26 4.29
N LEU A 145 16.12 -8.15 4.88
CA LEU A 145 17.43 -7.55 4.64
C LEU A 145 18.35 -7.86 5.82
N GLU A 146 19.62 -8.09 5.54
CA GLU A 146 20.63 -8.41 6.57
C GLU A 146 21.27 -7.14 7.16
N ASN A 147 21.49 -6.11 6.33
CA ASN A 147 22.17 -4.86 6.71
C ASN A 147 21.18 -3.79 7.19
N VAL A 148 20.40 -4.10 8.22
CA VAL A 148 19.40 -3.16 8.78
C VAL A 148 19.41 -3.18 10.31
N GLY A 149 19.24 -2.01 10.92
CA GLY A 149 19.23 -1.87 12.38
C GLY A 149 18.04 -2.60 13.02
N ASN A 150 16.84 -2.33 12.52
CA ASN A 150 15.60 -2.93 13.01
C ASN A 150 14.74 -3.46 11.86
N THR A 151 14.04 -4.57 12.08
CA THR A 151 13.05 -5.11 11.13
C THR A 151 11.66 -5.06 11.74
N ILE A 152 10.76 -4.29 11.13
CA ILE A 152 9.34 -4.20 11.45
C ILE A 152 8.58 -5.10 10.47
N VAL A 153 7.86 -6.09 10.99
CA VAL A 153 7.20 -7.13 10.21
C VAL A 153 5.70 -6.86 10.15
N PHE A 154 5.18 -6.68 8.94
CA PHE A 154 3.75 -6.65 8.63
C PHE A 154 3.29 -8.02 8.14
N GLY A 155 2.14 -8.50 8.64
CA GLY A 155 1.58 -9.78 8.21
C GLY A 155 2.22 -11.03 8.83
N ALA A 156 2.82 -10.89 10.02
CA ALA A 156 3.56 -11.97 10.70
C ALA A 156 2.73 -13.25 10.96
N HIS A 157 1.40 -13.16 11.02
CA HIS A 157 0.51 -14.32 11.14
C HIS A 157 0.75 -15.37 10.04
N THR A 158 1.19 -14.93 8.85
CA THR A 158 1.52 -15.84 7.73
C THR A 158 2.78 -16.68 7.96
N TYR A 159 3.62 -16.29 8.93
CA TYR A 159 4.84 -16.99 9.32
C TYR A 159 4.67 -17.82 10.60
N ALA A 160 3.46 -17.98 11.12
CA ALA A 160 3.20 -18.73 12.36
C ALA A 160 3.75 -20.17 12.34
N HIS A 161 3.79 -20.82 11.17
CA HIS A 161 4.37 -22.17 10.99
C HIS A 161 5.88 -22.19 10.72
N SER A 162 6.47 -21.03 10.38
CA SER A 162 7.90 -20.91 10.06
C SER A 162 8.52 -19.69 10.75
N PRO A 163 8.39 -19.54 12.09
CA PRO A 163 8.82 -18.34 12.80
C PRO A 163 10.33 -18.11 12.75
N HIS A 164 11.11 -19.17 12.52
CA HIS A 164 12.56 -19.13 12.37
C HIS A 164 13.05 -18.37 11.12
N LEU A 165 12.16 -18.13 10.15
CA LEU A 165 12.49 -17.32 8.98
C LEU A 165 12.45 -15.82 9.26
N LEU A 166 11.83 -15.39 10.37
CA LEU A 166 11.82 -13.98 10.77
C LEU A 166 13.04 -13.66 11.65
N PRO A 167 13.59 -12.42 11.59
CA PRO A 167 14.67 -12.03 12.47
C PRO A 167 14.32 -12.21 13.95
N LYS A 168 15.29 -12.65 14.75
CA LYS A 168 15.08 -12.94 16.18
C LYS A 168 14.52 -11.73 16.94
N ASN A 169 15.06 -10.54 16.67
CA ASN A 169 14.67 -9.27 17.30
C ASN A 169 13.69 -8.44 16.45
N ALA A 170 12.94 -9.09 15.54
CA ALA A 170 11.94 -8.39 14.75
C ALA A 170 10.84 -7.79 15.63
N ILE A 171 10.42 -6.58 15.28
CA ILE A 171 9.22 -5.92 15.80
C ILE A 171 8.03 -6.41 14.96
N ILE A 172 6.99 -6.93 15.59
CA ILE A 172 5.78 -7.36 14.89
C ILE A 172 4.77 -6.22 14.91
N TYR A 173 4.46 -5.64 13.76
CA TYR A 173 3.35 -4.69 13.65
C TYR A 173 2.08 -5.45 13.31
N ASN A 174 1.30 -5.77 14.34
CA ASN A 174 0.03 -6.46 14.21
C ASN A 174 -1.08 -5.50 13.75
N LEU A 175 -1.70 -5.86 12.62
CA LEU A 175 -2.86 -5.16 12.06
C LEU A 175 -4.11 -6.05 12.01
N GLU A 176 -4.01 -7.29 12.49
CA GLU A 176 -5.14 -8.22 12.58
C GLU A 176 -5.97 -7.96 13.85
N GLN A 177 -7.27 -8.26 13.80
CA GLN A 177 -8.14 -8.17 14.97
C GLN A 177 -7.95 -9.42 15.85
N LEU A 178 -7.54 -9.21 17.10
CA LEU A 178 -7.32 -10.25 18.09
C LEU A 178 -8.41 -10.17 19.16
N TYR A 179 -9.19 -11.23 19.25
CA TYR A 179 -10.28 -11.40 20.20
C TYR A 179 -10.52 -12.90 20.38
N GLU A 180 -11.36 -13.27 21.35
CA GLU A 180 -11.69 -14.66 21.60
C GLU A 180 -12.40 -15.29 20.38
N GLY A 181 -11.85 -16.38 19.85
CA GLY A 181 -12.34 -17.01 18.61
C GLY A 181 -11.91 -16.31 17.31
N SER A 182 -11.02 -15.31 17.36
CA SER A 182 -10.45 -14.72 16.14
C SER A 182 -9.71 -15.78 15.32
N PRO A 183 -9.89 -15.82 13.98
CA PRO A 183 -9.13 -16.72 13.12
C PRO A 183 -7.61 -16.42 13.14
N TYR A 184 -7.23 -15.22 13.57
CA TYR A 184 -5.84 -14.80 13.69
C TYR A 184 -5.26 -15.04 15.08
N ALA A 185 -6.06 -15.41 16.08
CA ALA A 185 -5.61 -15.74 17.43
C ALA A 185 -5.17 -17.22 17.58
N HIS A 186 -4.74 -17.86 16.50
CA HIS A 186 -4.32 -19.27 16.55
C HIS A 186 -3.05 -19.47 17.42
N PRO A 187 -2.93 -20.56 18.20
CA PRO A 187 -1.83 -20.77 19.15
C PRO A 187 -0.42 -20.58 18.58
N LEU A 188 -0.19 -21.01 17.33
CA LEU A 188 1.12 -20.85 16.68
C LEU A 188 1.51 -19.38 16.46
N TYR A 189 0.54 -18.52 16.15
CA TYR A 189 0.82 -17.10 16.03
C TYR A 189 1.10 -16.47 17.40
N LEU A 190 0.34 -16.86 18.43
CA LEU A 190 0.60 -16.40 19.80
C LEU A 190 1.99 -16.84 20.30
N MET A 191 2.43 -18.05 19.95
CA MET A 191 3.80 -18.51 20.21
C MET A 191 4.85 -17.65 19.48
N LEU A 192 4.61 -17.30 18.21
CA LEU A 192 5.48 -16.40 17.45
C LEU A 192 5.60 -15.04 18.13
N LEU A 193 4.48 -14.50 18.63
CA LEU A 193 4.41 -13.20 19.29
C LEU A 193 5.06 -13.18 20.68
N LYS A 194 5.09 -14.32 21.38
CA LYS A 194 5.42 -14.43 22.82
C LYS A 194 6.67 -13.65 23.24
N ASP A 195 7.76 -13.78 22.48
CA ASP A 195 9.07 -13.20 22.81
C ASP A 195 9.43 -11.97 21.96
N LYS A 196 8.45 -11.39 21.24
CA LYS A 196 8.65 -10.26 20.32
C LYS A 196 8.22 -8.94 20.95
N GLU A 197 8.83 -7.85 20.46
CA GLU A 197 8.20 -6.53 20.57
C GLU A 197 7.02 -6.47 19.60
N ILE A 198 5.87 -6.00 20.08
CA ILE A 198 4.62 -5.93 19.32
C ILE A 198 4.22 -4.46 19.22
N TRP A 199 4.04 -3.99 18.01
CA TRP A 199 3.34 -2.74 17.73
C TRP A 199 1.93 -3.12 17.31
N ASP A 200 0.93 -2.48 17.89
CA ASP A 200 -0.47 -2.75 17.55
C ASP A 200 -1.25 -1.43 17.46
N TYR A 201 -2.19 -1.38 16.51
CA TYR A 201 -3.02 -0.19 16.28
C TYR A 201 -4.22 -0.12 17.21
N SER A 202 -4.65 -1.24 17.80
CA SER A 202 -5.86 -1.34 18.59
C SER A 202 -5.51 -1.44 20.08
N LYS A 203 -6.04 -0.51 20.89
CA LYS A 203 -5.93 -0.56 22.36
C LYS A 203 -6.52 -1.85 22.92
N GLN A 204 -7.59 -2.37 22.31
CA GLN A 204 -8.23 -3.63 22.70
C GLN A 204 -7.38 -4.86 22.39
N ASN A 205 -6.73 -4.92 21.21
CA ASN A 205 -5.78 -6.00 20.93
C ASN A 205 -4.67 -6.04 21.98
N ILE A 206 -4.14 -4.87 22.35
CA ILE A 206 -3.07 -4.74 23.34
C ILE A 206 -3.53 -5.29 24.70
N GLU A 207 -4.72 -4.90 25.14
CA GLU A 207 -5.27 -5.41 26.40
C GLU A 207 -5.51 -6.93 26.33
N TRP A 208 -6.04 -7.42 25.22
CA TRP A 208 -6.27 -8.85 24.98
C TRP A 208 -4.97 -9.67 25.02
N LEU A 209 -3.88 -9.15 24.45
CA LEU A 209 -2.54 -9.76 24.47
C LEU A 209 -1.93 -9.73 25.88
N LYS A 210 -2.04 -8.60 26.60
CA LYS A 210 -1.54 -8.45 27.98
C LYS A 210 -2.18 -9.44 28.94
N GLN A 211 -3.50 -9.61 28.86
CA GLN A 211 -4.25 -10.59 29.67
C GLN A 211 -3.78 -12.04 29.46
N ARG A 212 -3.16 -12.33 28.31
CA ARG A 212 -2.63 -13.66 27.95
C ARG A 212 -1.13 -13.81 28.19
N GLY A 213 -0.45 -12.77 28.64
CA GLY A 213 1.00 -12.78 28.83
C GLY A 213 1.77 -13.03 27.54
N VAL A 214 1.27 -12.52 26.41
CA VAL A 214 1.90 -12.65 25.08
C VAL A 214 2.57 -11.35 24.70
N GLY A 215 3.85 -11.41 24.28
CA GLY A 215 4.64 -10.25 23.88
C GLY A 215 5.64 -9.86 24.96
N LYS A 216 6.89 -9.61 24.54
CA LYS A 216 7.94 -9.11 25.42
C LYS A 216 7.69 -7.65 25.81
N GLU A 217 7.25 -6.87 24.84
CA GLU A 217 6.90 -5.46 24.97
C GLU A 217 5.78 -5.16 23.97
N ILE A 218 4.76 -4.39 24.37
CA ILE A 218 3.63 -4.07 23.51
C ILE A 218 3.43 -2.55 23.50
N LYS A 219 3.50 -1.95 22.31
CA LYS A 219 3.33 -0.51 22.08
C LYS A 219 2.07 -0.25 21.27
N HIS A 220 1.32 0.77 21.68
CA HIS A 220 0.23 1.29 20.87
C HIS A 220 0.82 2.19 19.78
N VAL A 221 0.71 1.73 18.53
CA VAL A 221 1.16 2.44 17.35
C VAL A 221 -0.05 2.59 16.43
N GLY A 222 -0.70 3.74 16.53
CA GLY A 222 -1.88 4.06 15.73
C GLY A 222 -1.57 4.34 14.26
N MET A 223 -2.62 4.60 13.49
CA MET A 223 -2.47 5.10 12.13
C MET A 223 -2.02 6.55 12.18
N ASN A 224 -1.03 6.89 11.35
CA ASN A 224 -0.52 8.26 11.24
C ASN A 224 -0.82 8.81 9.85
N TYR A 225 -1.12 10.10 9.78
CA TYR A 225 -1.18 10.78 8.50
C TYR A 225 0.21 10.78 7.84
N ALA A 226 0.21 10.65 6.52
CA ALA A 226 1.37 10.89 5.68
C ALA A 226 0.90 11.34 4.29
N PRO A 227 1.64 12.23 3.61
CA PRO A 227 1.34 12.61 2.22
C PRO A 227 1.32 11.42 1.25
N THR A 228 1.98 10.31 1.61
CA THR A 228 1.97 9.06 0.81
C THR A 228 0.61 8.37 0.77
N LEU A 229 -0.35 8.76 1.62
CA LEU A 229 -1.73 8.26 1.61
C LEU A 229 -2.63 9.05 0.66
N GLU A 230 -2.23 10.26 0.26
CA GLU A 230 -3.04 11.11 -0.62
C GLU A 230 -3.03 10.57 -2.06
N ILE A 231 -4.22 10.49 -2.66
CA ILE A 231 -4.43 10.07 -4.03
C ILE A 231 -4.05 11.23 -4.95
N LYS A 232 -3.08 10.98 -5.84
CA LYS A 232 -2.70 11.91 -6.91
C LYS A 232 -3.78 11.93 -8.00
N LYS A 233 -4.84 12.72 -7.79
CA LYS A 233 -5.98 12.81 -8.71
C LYS A 233 -5.57 13.25 -10.12
N ASP A 234 -4.59 14.15 -10.22
CA ASP A 234 -4.08 14.66 -11.51
C ASP A 234 -3.26 13.62 -12.30
N ALA A 235 -3.01 12.44 -11.74
CA ALA A 235 -2.32 11.35 -12.43
C ALA A 235 -3.27 10.44 -13.22
N PHE A 236 -4.59 10.64 -13.12
CA PHE A 236 -5.58 9.93 -13.90
C PHE A 236 -5.83 10.67 -15.22
N ASP A 237 -6.01 9.91 -16.31
CA ASP A 237 -6.20 10.47 -17.66
C ASP A 237 -7.55 11.20 -17.80
N GLU A 238 -8.57 10.72 -17.07
CA GLU A 238 -9.91 11.32 -17.04
C GLU A 238 -10.11 12.12 -15.75
N GLU A 239 -10.90 13.21 -15.85
CA GLU A 239 -11.30 13.97 -14.68
C GLU A 239 -12.14 13.09 -13.75
N LEU A 240 -11.65 12.88 -12.53
CA LEU A 240 -12.34 12.09 -11.53
C LEU A 240 -13.50 12.88 -10.93
N ILE A 241 -14.71 12.61 -11.41
CA ILE A 241 -15.95 13.08 -10.81
C ILE A 241 -16.43 12.12 -9.71
N GLU A 242 -17.15 12.65 -8.70
CA GLU A 242 -17.76 11.82 -7.66
C GLU A 242 -19.07 11.19 -8.14
N ASP A 243 -18.98 10.20 -9.03
CA ASP A 243 -20.13 9.50 -9.62
C ASP A 243 -20.57 8.25 -8.84
N ILE A 244 -19.78 7.76 -7.88
CA ILE A 244 -20.14 6.66 -7.00
C ILE A 244 -20.82 7.23 -5.76
N ASP A 245 -22.12 6.99 -5.60
CA ASP A 245 -22.87 7.50 -4.45
C ASP A 245 -22.43 6.81 -3.16
N ILE A 246 -22.31 5.48 -3.21
CA ILE A 246 -22.01 4.64 -2.04
C ILE A 246 -20.95 3.62 -2.41
N LEU A 247 -19.84 3.63 -1.69
CA LEU A 247 -18.74 2.69 -1.86
C LEU A 247 -18.53 1.85 -0.60
N PHE A 248 -18.43 0.53 -0.77
CA PHE A 248 -17.89 -0.38 0.22
C PHE A 248 -16.73 -1.18 -0.39
N ILE A 249 -15.60 -1.28 0.32
CA ILE A 249 -14.46 -2.10 -0.09
C ILE A 249 -14.12 -3.13 0.99
N GLY A 250 -14.32 -4.40 0.68
CA GLY A 250 -14.00 -5.51 1.58
C GLY A 250 -14.67 -6.83 1.19
N ALA A 251 -14.29 -7.90 1.87
CA ALA A 251 -14.91 -9.21 1.69
C ALA A 251 -16.39 -9.19 2.12
N LEU A 252 -17.25 -9.84 1.34
CA LEU A 252 -18.65 -9.99 1.69
C LEU A 252 -18.83 -11.10 2.72
N ASN A 253 -19.77 -10.90 3.63
CA ASN A 253 -20.34 -11.90 4.51
C ASN A 253 -21.87 -11.69 4.51
N PRO A 254 -22.67 -12.58 5.13
CA PRO A 254 -24.12 -12.42 5.13
C PRO A 254 -24.63 -11.07 5.66
N ARG A 255 -23.96 -10.47 6.66
CA ARG A 255 -24.32 -9.13 7.18
C ARG A 255 -24.11 -8.05 6.12
N ARG A 256 -22.91 -7.97 5.56
CA ARG A 256 -22.56 -6.98 4.52
C ARG A 256 -23.42 -7.15 3.26
N GLN A 257 -23.74 -8.40 2.90
CA GLN A 257 -24.64 -8.70 1.79
C GLN A 257 -26.06 -8.19 2.06
N ALA A 258 -26.58 -8.35 3.28
CA ALA A 258 -27.90 -7.83 3.64
C ALA A 258 -27.98 -6.30 3.49
N ILE A 259 -26.93 -5.56 3.85
CA ILE A 259 -26.87 -4.10 3.64
C ILE A 259 -26.89 -3.77 2.14
N LEU A 260 -26.10 -4.47 1.32
CA LEU A 260 -26.08 -4.27 -0.13
C LEU A 260 -27.47 -4.51 -0.75
N ASP A 261 -28.11 -5.61 -0.39
CA ASP A 261 -29.41 -5.99 -0.93
C ASP A 261 -30.49 -4.99 -0.53
N GLN A 262 -30.47 -4.50 0.71
CA GLN A 262 -31.38 -3.46 1.17
C GLN A 262 -31.16 -2.13 0.43
N LEU A 263 -29.90 -1.69 0.27
CA LEU A 263 -29.58 -0.45 -0.47
C LEU A 263 -30.11 -0.51 -1.91
N LYS A 264 -29.94 -1.64 -2.60
CA LYS A 264 -30.45 -1.82 -3.97
C LYS A 264 -31.97 -1.73 -4.06
N VAL A 265 -32.69 -2.11 -3.00
CA VAL A 265 -34.15 -2.04 -2.95
C VAL A 265 -34.63 -0.63 -2.64
N VAL A 266 -34.04 0.03 -1.63
CA VAL A 266 -34.54 1.34 -1.15
C VAL A 266 -34.00 2.52 -1.96
N ALA A 267 -32.89 2.33 -2.66
CA ALA A 267 -32.22 3.37 -3.43
C ALA A 267 -31.76 2.85 -4.81
N PRO A 268 -32.68 2.34 -5.65
CA PRO A 268 -32.33 1.70 -6.94
C PRO A 268 -31.68 2.66 -7.95
N ASN A 269 -31.83 3.97 -7.74
CA ASN A 269 -31.28 5.01 -8.61
C ASN A 269 -29.86 5.47 -8.20
N LEU A 270 -29.35 5.02 -7.05
CA LEU A 270 -28.00 5.38 -6.60
C LEU A 270 -26.96 4.43 -7.19
N ASN A 271 -25.80 4.98 -7.55
CA ASN A 271 -24.64 4.20 -7.96
C ASN A 271 -23.96 3.57 -6.73
N ILE A 272 -24.31 2.32 -6.44
CA ILE A 272 -23.84 1.54 -5.29
C ILE A 272 -22.75 0.56 -5.73
N VAL A 273 -21.53 0.73 -5.22
CA VAL A 273 -20.39 -0.11 -5.56
C VAL A 273 -19.88 -0.85 -4.33
N PHE A 274 -20.03 -2.18 -4.33
CA PHE A 274 -19.42 -3.07 -3.33
C PHE A 274 -18.33 -3.87 -4.03
N LYS A 275 -17.07 -3.65 -3.64
CA LYS A 275 -15.90 -4.26 -4.29
C LYS A 275 -15.06 -5.05 -3.30
N ASN A 276 -14.72 -6.28 -3.68
CA ASN A 276 -13.72 -7.07 -2.97
C ASN A 276 -12.37 -7.00 -3.70
N ASN A 277 -11.26 -7.25 -2.99
CA ASN A 277 -9.92 -7.38 -3.56
C ASN A 277 -9.48 -6.18 -4.42
N ALA A 278 -9.76 -4.96 -3.94
CA ALA A 278 -9.30 -3.72 -4.57
C ALA A 278 -8.13 -3.13 -3.78
N TRP A 279 -6.98 -2.99 -4.45
CA TRP A 279 -5.75 -2.39 -3.89
C TRP A 279 -5.14 -1.41 -4.90
N GLY A 280 -4.25 -0.55 -4.42
CA GLY A 280 -3.50 0.37 -5.28
C GLY A 280 -4.40 1.27 -6.13
N ILE A 281 -4.02 1.50 -7.39
CA ILE A 281 -4.69 2.47 -8.28
C ILE A 281 -6.19 2.18 -8.42
N VAL A 282 -6.60 0.92 -8.56
CA VAL A 282 -8.02 0.53 -8.70
C VAL A 282 -8.82 0.93 -7.46
N ARG A 283 -8.27 0.71 -6.25
CA ARG A 283 -8.92 1.14 -5.01
C ARG A 283 -8.98 2.67 -4.92
N ASN A 284 -7.88 3.32 -5.30
CA ASN A 284 -7.74 4.77 -5.21
C ASN A 284 -8.74 5.47 -6.12
N GLU A 285 -8.94 4.97 -7.34
CA GLU A 285 -9.94 5.48 -8.28
C GLU A 285 -11.35 5.38 -7.69
N LEU A 286 -11.74 4.20 -7.18
CA LEU A 286 -13.04 3.99 -6.54
C LEU A 286 -13.26 4.95 -5.37
N ILE A 287 -12.26 5.08 -4.48
CA ILE A 287 -12.31 6.00 -3.35
C ILE A 287 -12.47 7.44 -3.84
N ALA A 288 -11.65 7.87 -4.79
CA ALA A 288 -11.67 9.23 -5.33
C ALA A 288 -13.01 9.59 -5.98
N ARG A 289 -13.68 8.63 -6.62
CA ARG A 289 -15.01 8.76 -7.24
C ARG A 289 -16.19 8.63 -6.28
N SER A 290 -15.95 8.26 -5.02
CA SER A 290 -17.03 8.01 -4.04
C SER A 290 -17.46 9.26 -3.26
N LYS A 291 -18.78 9.40 -3.02
CA LYS A 291 -19.39 10.41 -2.14
C LYS A 291 -19.47 9.94 -0.69
N ILE A 292 -19.86 8.68 -0.48
CA ILE A 292 -19.98 8.04 0.84
C ILE A 292 -19.18 6.74 0.83
N ILE A 293 -18.29 6.58 1.82
CA ILE A 293 -17.61 5.32 2.09
C ILE A 293 -18.27 4.63 3.28
N LEU A 294 -18.68 3.38 3.10
CA LEU A 294 -19.19 2.54 4.18
C LEU A 294 -18.06 1.74 4.82
N ASN A 295 -18.01 1.77 6.15
CA ASN A 295 -17.25 0.81 6.95
C ASN A 295 -18.24 -0.05 7.75
N ILE A 296 -18.26 -1.35 7.49
CA ILE A 296 -19.19 -2.30 8.12
C ILE A 296 -18.34 -3.44 8.65
N HIS A 297 -18.53 -3.85 9.90
CA HIS A 297 -17.67 -4.85 10.52
C HIS A 297 -17.78 -6.23 9.84
N PHE A 298 -16.64 -6.92 9.74
CA PHE A 298 -16.65 -8.35 9.37
C PHE A 298 -16.81 -9.21 10.62
N TYR A 299 -16.04 -8.86 11.65
CA TYR A 299 -16.03 -9.51 12.95
C TYR A 299 -16.70 -8.62 13.98
N LEU A 300 -17.46 -9.21 14.90
CA LEU A 300 -18.16 -8.48 15.96
C LEU A 300 -17.26 -8.25 17.19
N SER A 301 -15.99 -7.89 16.94
CA SER A 301 -15.00 -7.57 17.97
C SER A 301 -15.18 -6.15 18.52
N GLY A 302 -15.80 -5.27 17.74
CA GLY A 302 -15.88 -3.83 17.99
C GLY A 302 -14.59 -3.06 17.67
N ILE A 303 -13.53 -3.73 17.20
CA ILE A 303 -12.29 -3.07 16.79
C ILE A 303 -12.54 -2.31 15.48
N LEU A 304 -12.34 -1.00 15.50
CA LEU A 304 -12.45 -0.15 14.32
C LEU A 304 -11.32 -0.48 13.33
N GLU A 305 -11.65 -0.69 12.05
CA GLU A 305 -10.66 -0.95 11.01
C GLU A 305 -9.90 0.32 10.59
N THR A 306 -9.18 0.95 11.53
CA THR A 306 -8.41 2.19 11.31
C THR A 306 -7.40 2.11 10.16
N PRO A 307 -6.75 0.97 9.84
CA PRO A 307 -5.94 0.86 8.63
C PRO A 307 -6.72 1.14 7.32
N ARG A 308 -8.03 0.87 7.30
CA ARG A 308 -8.90 1.14 6.14
C ARG A 308 -9.45 2.56 6.17
N VAL A 309 -10.03 2.99 7.30
CA VAL A 309 -10.66 4.32 7.38
C VAL A 309 -9.63 5.45 7.30
N SER A 310 -8.42 5.26 7.81
CA SER A 310 -7.35 6.27 7.70
C SER A 310 -7.02 6.66 6.26
N TYR A 311 -7.04 5.69 5.33
CA TYR A 311 -6.81 5.95 3.90
C TYR A 311 -7.92 6.82 3.29
N ALA A 312 -9.18 6.55 3.63
CA ALA A 312 -10.32 7.35 3.19
C ALA A 312 -10.27 8.77 3.80
N VAL A 313 -9.95 8.88 5.09
CA VAL A 313 -9.82 10.16 5.80
C VAL A 313 -8.71 11.02 5.20
N ALA A 314 -7.55 10.44 4.88
CA ALA A 314 -6.44 11.14 4.20
C ALA A 314 -6.84 11.73 2.84
N ASN A 315 -7.93 11.25 2.25
CA ASN A 315 -8.45 11.69 0.96
C ASN A 315 -9.75 12.50 1.06
N LYS A 316 -10.05 13.04 2.25
CA LYS A 316 -11.21 13.88 2.54
C LYS A 316 -12.53 13.21 2.13
N LYS A 317 -12.65 11.90 2.39
CA LYS A 317 -13.87 11.16 2.10
C LYS A 317 -14.77 11.10 3.32
N PHE A 318 -16.07 11.25 3.07
CA PHE A 318 -17.09 11.13 4.08
C PHE A 318 -17.36 9.64 4.36
N ILE A 319 -17.38 9.28 5.63
CA ILE A 319 -17.46 7.89 6.08
C ILE A 319 -18.67 7.71 6.99
N ILE A 320 -19.47 6.68 6.72
CA ILE A 320 -20.43 6.12 7.67
C ILE A 320 -19.87 4.77 8.12
N SER A 321 -19.62 4.63 9.41
CA SER A 321 -19.11 3.40 10.02
C SER A 321 -20.17 2.76 10.91
N GLU A 322 -20.26 1.43 10.90
CA GLU A 322 -20.86 0.68 12.01
C GLU A 322 -20.16 1.08 13.31
N ASN A 323 -20.92 1.18 14.41
CA ASN A 323 -20.39 1.51 15.73
C ASN A 323 -19.27 0.55 16.12
N SER A 324 -18.18 1.13 16.60
CA SER A 324 -17.01 0.47 17.15
C SER A 324 -16.92 0.78 18.64
N ASN A 325 -15.77 0.53 19.26
CA ASN A 325 -15.58 0.89 20.66
C ASN A 325 -15.54 2.42 20.83
N PRO A 326 -16.27 2.98 21.82
CA PRO A 326 -16.38 4.43 22.00
C PRO A 326 -15.03 5.16 22.12
N GLU A 327 -14.04 4.53 22.76
CA GLU A 327 -12.69 5.10 22.89
C GLU A 327 -11.99 5.25 21.54
N ASP A 328 -12.20 4.32 20.61
CA ASP A 328 -11.66 4.42 19.26
C ASP A 328 -12.46 5.45 18.45
N GLU A 329 -13.78 5.52 18.60
CA GLU A 329 -14.63 6.47 17.87
C GLU A 329 -14.28 7.94 18.14
N ILE A 330 -13.91 8.26 19.39
CA ILE A 330 -13.49 9.61 19.80
C ILE A 330 -12.24 10.09 19.03
N ASP A 331 -11.33 9.16 18.70
CA ASP A 331 -10.09 9.44 17.97
C ASP A 331 -10.34 9.71 16.46
N TRP A 332 -11.58 9.56 15.97
CA TRP A 332 -11.95 9.75 14.57
C TRP A 332 -13.13 10.72 14.37
N PRO A 333 -13.00 12.00 14.80
CA PRO A 333 -14.08 12.96 14.67
C PRO A 333 -14.40 13.26 13.21
N GLY A 334 -15.69 13.31 12.88
CA GLY A 334 -16.14 13.55 11.49
C GLY A 334 -16.53 12.27 10.76
N ILE A 335 -16.16 11.08 11.27
CA ILE A 335 -16.83 9.83 10.88
C ILE A 335 -18.20 9.79 11.55
N VAL A 336 -19.23 9.36 10.81
CA VAL A 336 -20.56 9.09 11.37
C VAL A 336 -20.61 7.64 11.80
N PHE A 337 -20.50 7.41 13.11
CA PHE A 337 -20.72 6.10 13.72
C PHE A 337 -22.22 5.87 13.92
N THR A 338 -22.70 4.71 13.49
CA THR A 338 -24.11 4.34 13.59
C THR A 338 -24.29 2.86 13.96
N PRO A 339 -25.34 2.51 14.74
CA PRO A 339 -25.77 1.12 14.87
C PRO A 339 -26.01 0.48 13.51
N TYR A 340 -25.76 -0.83 13.41
CA TYR A 340 -25.88 -1.59 12.17
C TYR A 340 -27.25 -1.44 11.50
N GLU A 341 -28.32 -1.46 12.30
CA GLU A 341 -29.71 -1.36 11.86
C GLU A 341 -30.06 0.03 11.30
N LYS A 342 -29.22 1.04 11.60
CA LYS A 342 -29.40 2.44 11.20
C LYS A 342 -28.47 2.86 10.06
N ILE A 343 -27.63 1.95 9.53
CA ILE A 343 -26.73 2.23 8.40
C ILE A 343 -27.53 2.76 7.20
N ILE A 344 -28.60 2.06 6.79
CA ILE A 344 -29.41 2.44 5.63
C ILE A 344 -30.06 3.81 5.84
N GLU A 345 -30.67 4.05 7.01
CA GLU A 345 -31.29 5.33 7.35
C GLU A 345 -30.28 6.47 7.27
N ASN A 346 -29.09 6.30 7.83
CA ASN A 346 -28.04 7.32 7.79
C ASN A 346 -27.49 7.52 6.37
N VAL A 347 -27.36 6.46 5.56
CA VAL A 347 -27.00 6.61 4.14
C VAL A 347 -28.02 7.47 3.41
N MET A 348 -29.31 7.18 3.54
CA MET A 348 -30.37 7.93 2.88
C MET A 348 -30.49 9.37 3.38
N LYS A 349 -30.17 9.62 4.66
CA LYS A 349 -30.06 10.99 5.18
C LYS A 349 -28.88 11.72 4.57
N TYR A 350 -27.69 11.14 4.67
CA TYR A 350 -26.45 11.83 4.33
C TYR A 350 -26.23 11.96 2.84
N ILE A 351 -26.87 11.16 1.98
CA ILE A 351 -26.77 11.33 0.52
C ILE A 351 -27.34 12.67 0.03
N GLU A 352 -28.33 13.22 0.74
CA GLU A 352 -28.94 14.52 0.45
C GLU A 352 -28.16 15.71 1.06
N LEU A 353 -27.25 15.45 2.00
CA LEU A 353 -26.55 16.49 2.76
C LEU A 353 -25.11 16.75 2.26
N SER A 354 -24.96 17.23 1.02
CA SER A 354 -23.64 17.39 0.38
C SER A 354 -22.65 18.24 1.19
N GLU A 355 -23.10 19.38 1.70
CA GLU A 355 -22.23 20.31 2.43
C GLU A 355 -21.84 19.76 3.81
N GLU A 356 -22.76 19.04 4.47
CA GLU A 356 -22.47 18.39 5.72
C GLU A 356 -21.47 17.24 5.55
N ARG A 357 -21.59 16.44 4.47
CA ARG A 357 -20.61 15.41 4.13
C ARG A 357 -19.21 16.01 3.98
N LYS A 358 -19.08 17.08 3.19
CA LYS A 358 -17.79 17.78 2.98
C LYS A 358 -17.23 18.32 4.30
N ARG A 359 -18.07 18.97 5.11
CA ARG A 359 -17.67 19.53 6.42
C ARG A 359 -17.13 18.44 7.36
N LEU A 360 -17.81 17.30 7.44
CA LEU A 360 -17.42 16.18 8.29
C LEU A 360 -16.16 15.48 7.78
N ALA A 361 -16.03 15.31 6.47
CA ALA A 361 -14.82 14.75 5.85
C ALA A 361 -13.59 15.65 6.06
N GLU A 362 -13.76 16.97 5.92
CA GLU A 362 -12.70 17.95 6.20
C GLU A 362 -12.30 17.96 7.68
N LYS A 363 -13.28 17.82 8.59
CA LYS A 363 -13.02 17.68 10.04
C LYS A 363 -12.14 16.46 10.33
N ALA A 364 -12.48 15.31 9.75
CA ALA A 364 -11.71 14.08 9.92
C ALA A 364 -10.30 14.21 9.37
N TYR A 365 -10.15 14.74 8.14
CA TYR A 365 -8.83 14.99 7.53
C TYR A 365 -7.96 15.89 8.39
N ASN A 366 -8.50 17.03 8.84
CA ASN A 366 -7.74 18.00 9.63
C ASN A 366 -7.31 17.44 10.98
N HIS A 367 -8.17 16.66 11.65
CA HIS A 367 -7.80 15.98 12.89
C HIS A 367 -6.69 14.95 12.64
N PHE A 368 -6.84 14.11 11.61
CA PHE A 368 -5.87 13.07 11.29
C PHE A 368 -4.50 13.66 10.90
N LYS A 369 -4.49 14.75 10.16
CA LYS A 369 -3.29 15.49 9.78
C LYS A 369 -2.62 16.19 10.98
N ALA A 370 -3.39 16.76 11.91
CA ALA A 370 -2.84 17.42 13.09
C ALA A 370 -2.19 16.45 14.10
N ASN A 371 -2.73 15.22 14.19
CA ASN A 371 -2.17 14.16 15.03
C ASN A 371 -0.80 13.65 14.57
N GLU A 372 -0.28 14.14 13.44
CA GLU A 372 1.13 13.98 13.01
C GLU A 372 2.13 14.45 14.09
N SER A 373 1.72 15.31 15.03
CA SER A 373 2.63 15.94 16.00
C SER A 373 3.02 15.08 17.21
N LEU A 374 2.43 13.89 17.41
CA LEU A 374 2.76 13.00 18.54
C LEU A 374 3.75 11.91 18.07
N GLY A 375 4.97 11.90 18.59
CA GLY A 375 6.05 11.00 18.15
C GLY A 375 5.71 9.53 18.31
N THR A 376 5.99 8.72 17.28
CA THR A 376 5.72 7.26 17.28
C THR A 376 6.62 6.53 18.28
N LEU A 377 7.81 7.09 18.52
CA LEU A 377 8.87 6.53 19.35
C LEU A 377 9.19 7.41 20.58
N SER A 378 8.55 8.57 20.74
CA SER A 378 8.87 9.55 21.78
C SER A 378 8.11 9.36 23.09
N MET A 379 7.40 8.25 23.28
CA MET A 379 7.06 7.75 24.62
C MET A 379 8.31 7.08 25.24
N ARG A 380 9.44 7.82 25.30
CA ARG A 380 10.52 7.53 26.22
C ARG A 380 10.22 8.33 27.49
N ASP A 381 10.02 7.61 28.58
CA ASP A 381 10.06 8.10 29.97
C ASP A 381 8.95 9.07 30.43
N GLU A 382 7.75 8.54 30.66
CA GLU A 382 6.88 9.04 31.74
C GLU A 382 6.64 7.94 32.79
N THR A 383 7.73 7.45 33.38
CA THR A 383 7.72 6.90 34.74
C THR A 383 8.98 7.35 35.45
N LYS A 384 8.85 8.40 36.27
CA LYS A 384 9.66 8.61 37.46
C LYS A 384 8.74 8.61 38.67
#